data_AF-Q71HR7-F1
#
_entry.id   AF-Q71HR7-F1
#
_cell.length_a   1.000
_cell.length_b   1.000
_cell.length_c   1.000
_cell.angle_alpha   90.00
_cell.angle_beta   90.00
_cell.angle_gamma   90.00
#
_symmetry.space_group_name_H-M   'P 1'
#
loop_
_entity.id
_entity.type
_entity.pdbx_description
1 polymer ?
#
loop_
_entity_poly.entity_id
_entity_poly.type
_entity_poly.pdbx_seq_one_letter_code
_entity_poly.pdbx_strand_id
1 'polypeptide(L)'
;FSQSYNFFWDKIERANYFYDRIIATADRPLTDRTVRGYFDWCQTDGGQWHMAASLIAKYGVVPAYAMPESFNSNHSQALDMVLADKERKDALTLRRLAQAGDQEKLEAARTDFLSQIYRIMATALGEPPKTFDLEFRDDDKNYHL
;
A
#
# COMPACT_ATOMS: atom_id res chain seq x y z
N PHE A 1 15.88 -6.40 -9.01
CA PHE A 1 14.48 -6.13 -9.40
C PHE A 1 14.08 -4.78 -8.83
N SER A 2 13.00 -4.15 -9.32
CA SER A 2 12.52 -2.86 -8.83
C SER A 2 12.02 -2.97 -7.38
N GLN A 3 12.64 -2.20 -6.48
CA GLN A 3 12.20 -2.09 -5.09
C GLN A 3 11.01 -1.14 -5.01
N SER A 4 11.05 -0.02 -5.74
CA SER A 4 9.91 0.90 -5.95
C SER A 4 8.61 0.17 -6.35
N TYR A 5 8.67 -0.86 -7.21
CA TYR A 5 7.51 -1.66 -7.59
C TYR A 5 6.87 -2.42 -6.41
N ASN A 6 7.69 -3.10 -5.60
CA ASN A 6 7.17 -3.79 -4.42
C ASN A 6 6.72 -2.81 -3.34
N PHE A 7 7.44 -1.70 -3.19
CA PHE A 7 7.09 -0.61 -2.28
C PHE A 7 5.71 -0.02 -2.58
N PHE A 8 5.40 0.19 -3.87
CA PHE A 8 4.09 0.65 -4.31
C PHE A 8 2.96 -0.26 -3.80
N TRP A 9 3.08 -1.57 -4.02
CA TRP A 9 2.07 -2.54 -3.62
C TRP A 9 2.02 -2.77 -2.12
N ASP A 10 3.16 -2.72 -1.42
CA ASP A 10 3.21 -2.81 0.05
C ASP A 10 2.33 -1.72 0.70
N LYS A 11 2.45 -0.47 0.26
CA LYS A 11 1.67 0.64 0.83
C LYS A 11 0.17 0.46 0.63
N ILE A 12 -0.25 -0.04 -0.52
CA ILE A 12 -1.67 -0.30 -0.82
C ILE A 12 -2.19 -1.46 0.02
N GLU A 13 -1.46 -2.58 0.09
CA GLU A 13 -1.91 -3.74 0.87
C GLU A 13 -1.90 -3.47 2.37
N ARG A 14 -0.99 -2.63 2.83
CA ARG A 14 -0.95 -2.15 4.22
C ARG A 14 -2.18 -1.30 4.55
N ALA A 15 -2.55 -0.35 3.70
CA ALA A 15 -3.78 0.43 3.87
C ALA A 15 -5.02 -0.47 3.89
N ASN A 16 -5.06 -1.44 2.97
CA ASN A 16 -6.13 -2.44 2.86
C ASN A 16 -6.25 -3.29 4.14
N TYR A 17 -5.12 -3.76 4.67
CA TYR A 17 -5.04 -4.49 5.93
C TYR A 17 -5.45 -3.60 7.11
N PHE A 18 -4.96 -2.37 7.20
CA PHE A 18 -5.33 -1.42 8.25
C PHE A 18 -6.84 -1.19 8.28
N TYR A 19 -7.47 -0.91 7.14
CA TYR A 19 -8.92 -0.75 7.05
C TYR A 19 -9.68 -1.97 7.52
N ASP A 20 -9.25 -3.17 7.11
CA ASP A 20 -9.84 -4.43 7.57
C ASP A 20 -9.75 -4.59 9.10
N ARG A 21 -8.58 -4.31 9.69
CA ARG A 21 -8.38 -4.37 11.14
C ARG A 21 -9.22 -3.34 11.90
N ILE A 22 -9.38 -2.15 11.35
CA ILE A 22 -10.19 -1.08 11.94
C ILE A 22 -11.68 -1.41 11.92
N ILE A 23 -12.17 -1.99 10.82
CA ILE A 23 -13.55 -2.46 10.70
C ILE A 23 -13.80 -3.58 11.71
N ALA A 24 -12.90 -4.57 11.77
CA ALA A 24 -13.00 -5.72 12.68
C ALA A 24 -12.92 -5.34 14.17
N THR A 25 -12.47 -4.13 14.50
CA THR A 25 -12.37 -3.61 15.88
C THR A 25 -13.23 -2.36 16.09
N ALA A 26 -14.22 -2.13 15.23
CA ALA A 26 -15.09 -0.96 15.29
C ALA A 26 -15.93 -0.89 16.58
N ASP A 27 -16.23 -2.03 17.20
CA ASP A 27 -16.97 -2.16 18.46
C ASP A 27 -16.16 -1.73 19.70
N ARG A 28 -14.83 -1.68 19.60
CA ARG A 28 -13.92 -1.31 20.70
C ARG A 28 -13.70 0.20 20.77
N PRO A 29 -13.41 0.80 21.94
CA PRO A 29 -13.08 2.22 22.02
C PRO A 29 -11.75 2.56 21.32
N LEU A 30 -11.58 3.80 20.84
CA LEU A 30 -10.32 4.26 20.25
C LEU A 30 -9.13 4.23 21.22
N THR A 31 -9.40 4.27 22.53
CA THR A 31 -8.39 4.16 23.59
C THR A 31 -7.96 2.72 23.88
N ASP A 32 -8.64 1.73 23.29
CA ASP A 32 -8.24 0.33 23.36
C ASP A 32 -6.79 0.18 22.89
N ARG A 33 -6.02 -0.67 23.57
CA ARG A 33 -4.60 -0.86 23.27
C ARG A 33 -4.37 -1.39 21.85
N THR A 34 -5.23 -2.30 21.39
CA THR A 34 -5.11 -2.90 20.05
C THR A 34 -5.45 -1.88 18.98
N VAL A 35 -6.55 -1.14 19.18
CA VAL A 35 -6.98 -0.09 18.25
C VAL A 35 -5.90 0.98 18.13
N ARG A 36 -5.36 1.49 19.26
CA ARG A 36 -4.23 2.44 19.23
C ARG A 36 -3.02 1.88 18.47
N GLY A 37 -2.66 0.62 18.72
CA GLY A 37 -1.57 -0.03 17.98
C GLY A 37 -1.75 0.02 16.46
N TYR A 38 -2.97 -0.20 15.95
CA TYR A 38 -3.23 -0.06 14.51
C TYR A 38 -3.08 1.38 14.01
N PHE A 39 -3.52 2.38 14.78
CA PHE A 39 -3.39 3.81 14.42
C PHE A 39 -1.94 4.33 14.49
N ASP A 40 -1.15 3.81 15.43
CA ASP A 40 0.26 4.16 15.61
C ASP A 40 1.12 3.60 14.47
N TRP A 41 0.76 2.42 13.96
CA TRP A 41 1.50 1.69 12.92
C TRP A 41 0.77 1.59 11.58
N CYS A 42 -0.18 2.49 11.29
CA CYS A 42 -0.95 2.43 10.04
C CYS A 42 -0.04 2.52 8.81
N GLN A 43 1.02 3.33 8.88
CA GLN A 43 2.02 3.45 7.81
C GLN A 43 3.45 3.40 8.33
N THR A 44 4.26 2.61 7.62
CA THR A 44 5.71 2.45 7.78
C THR A 44 6.26 1.74 6.54
N ASP A 45 7.55 1.88 6.27
CA ASP A 45 8.26 1.15 5.20
C ASP A 45 8.67 -0.27 5.63
N GLY A 46 8.71 -0.51 6.94
CA GLY A 46 9.19 -1.78 7.50
C GLY A 46 8.29 -2.96 7.13
N GLY A 47 8.92 -4.11 6.93
CA GLY A 47 8.23 -5.36 6.61
C GLY A 47 8.97 -6.59 7.12
N GLN A 48 8.39 -7.75 6.84
CA GLN A 48 8.96 -9.05 7.16
C GLN A 48 9.03 -9.92 5.90
N TRP A 49 9.87 -10.96 5.90
CA TRP A 49 10.08 -11.82 4.74
C TRP A 49 8.78 -12.34 4.11
N HIS A 50 7.84 -12.83 4.93
CA HIS A 50 6.57 -13.37 4.44
C HIS A 50 5.68 -12.31 3.79
N MET A 51 5.79 -11.04 4.19
CA MET A 51 5.07 -9.93 3.54
C MET A 51 5.62 -9.71 2.13
N ALA A 52 6.94 -9.63 1.98
CA ALA A 52 7.58 -9.51 0.68
C ALA A 52 7.26 -10.71 -0.23
N ALA A 53 7.31 -11.94 0.31
CA ALA A 53 6.96 -13.13 -0.44
C ALA A 53 5.49 -13.11 -0.92
N SER A 54 4.57 -12.59 -0.09
CA SER A 54 3.16 -12.45 -0.45
C SER A 54 2.93 -11.42 -1.56
N LEU A 55 3.66 -10.29 -1.51
CA LEU A 55 3.63 -9.27 -2.57
C LEU A 55 4.15 -9.85 -3.89
N ILE A 56 5.29 -10.54 -3.87
CA ILE A 56 5.86 -11.18 -5.06
C ILE A 56 4.92 -12.25 -5.61
N ALA A 57 4.30 -13.06 -4.76
CA ALA A 57 3.34 -14.08 -5.20
C ALA A 57 2.11 -13.48 -5.90
N LYS A 58 1.67 -12.29 -5.48
CA LYS A 58 0.48 -11.62 -6.00
C LYS A 58 0.76 -10.72 -7.21
N TYR A 59 1.86 -9.97 -7.19
CA TYR A 59 2.18 -8.91 -8.15
C TYR A 59 3.41 -9.22 -9.01
N GLY A 60 4.17 -10.26 -8.68
CA GLY A 60 5.42 -10.57 -9.35
C GLY A 60 6.53 -9.56 -9.04
N VAL A 61 7.49 -9.48 -9.95
CA VAL A 61 8.60 -8.52 -9.91
C VAL A 61 8.84 -7.98 -11.30
N VAL A 62 9.40 -6.76 -11.37
CA VAL A 62 9.81 -6.14 -12.64
C VAL A 62 11.29 -5.74 -12.58
N PRO A 63 11.99 -5.61 -13.72
CA PRO A 63 13.32 -5.02 -13.77
C PRO A 63 13.34 -3.59 -13.19
N ALA A 64 14.48 -3.18 -12.63
CA ALA A 64 14.59 -1.86 -12.00
C ALA A 64 14.34 -0.71 -12.99
N TYR A 65 14.65 -0.89 -14.27
CA TYR A 65 14.39 0.12 -15.30
C TYR A 65 12.90 0.24 -15.68
N ALA A 66 12.10 -0.82 -15.48
CA ALA A 66 10.67 -0.81 -15.83
C ALA A 66 9.85 0.02 -14.84
N MET A 67 10.33 0.13 -13.60
CA MET A 67 9.81 1.06 -12.60
C MET A 67 10.98 1.59 -11.76
N PRO A 68 11.61 2.69 -12.18
CA PRO A 68 12.76 3.25 -11.49
C PRO A 68 12.36 3.87 -10.14
N GLU A 69 13.38 4.15 -9.33
CA GLU A 69 13.20 4.91 -8.10
C GLU A 69 12.81 6.37 -8.40
N SER A 70 11.96 6.95 -7.55
CA SER A 70 11.58 8.36 -7.58
C SER A 70 12.19 9.11 -6.39
N PHE A 71 11.95 10.42 -6.29
CA PHE A 71 12.34 11.16 -5.08
C PHE A 71 11.66 10.56 -3.83
N ASN A 72 10.37 10.24 -3.94
CA ASN A 72 9.56 9.75 -2.82
C ASN A 72 9.85 8.29 -2.46
N SER A 73 10.32 7.46 -3.40
CA SER A 73 10.76 6.10 -3.04
C SER A 73 12.09 6.11 -2.28
N ASN A 74 12.94 7.13 -2.50
CA ASN A 74 14.18 7.33 -1.74
C ASN A 74 13.99 8.16 -0.45
N HIS A 75 12.92 8.94 -0.35
CA HIS A 75 12.62 9.85 0.77
C HIS A 75 11.13 9.77 1.13
N SER A 76 10.73 8.63 1.68
CA SER A 76 9.33 8.23 1.92
C SER A 76 8.63 8.99 3.04
N GLN A 77 9.35 9.64 3.95
CA GLN A 77 8.76 10.19 5.19
C GLN A 77 7.55 11.11 4.96
N ALA A 78 7.63 12.01 3.99
CA ALA A 78 6.52 12.93 3.68
C ALA A 78 5.32 12.17 3.07
N LEU A 79 5.58 11.18 2.21
CA LEU A 79 4.56 10.32 1.63
C LEU A 79 3.85 9.51 2.74
N ASP A 80 4.61 8.93 3.65
CA ASP A 80 4.09 8.18 4.80
C ASP A 80 3.20 9.03 5.70
N MET A 81 3.57 10.28 5.96
CA MET A 81 2.73 11.20 6.71
C MET A 81 1.39 11.46 6.00
N VAL A 82 1.42 11.73 4.70
CA VAL A 82 0.20 11.98 3.90
C VAL A 82 -0.72 10.75 3.89
N LEU A 83 -0.15 9.56 3.68
CA LEU A 83 -0.91 8.31 3.71
C LEU A 83 -1.48 8.04 5.09
N ALA A 84 -0.68 8.19 6.15
CA ALA A 84 -1.12 7.98 7.51
C ALA A 84 -2.29 8.91 7.89
N ASP A 85 -2.21 10.20 7.55
CA ASP A 85 -3.27 11.15 7.84
C ASP A 85 -4.55 10.82 7.07
N LYS A 86 -4.42 10.41 5.80
CA LYS A 86 -5.55 9.95 4.99
C LYS A 86 -6.21 8.72 5.62
N GLU A 87 -5.43 7.70 5.94
CA GLU A 87 -5.91 6.45 6.51
C GLU A 87 -6.57 6.65 7.87
N ARG A 88 -6.00 7.49 8.74
CA ARG A 88 -6.60 7.80 10.05
C ARG A 88 -7.95 8.49 9.90
N LYS A 89 -8.09 9.41 8.95
CA LYS A 89 -9.38 10.04 8.62
C LYS A 89 -10.40 9.01 8.13
N ASP A 90 -9.97 8.15 7.21
CA ASP A 90 -10.81 7.10 6.62
C ASP A 90 -11.27 6.10 7.68
N ALA A 91 -10.37 5.69 8.58
CA ALA A 91 -10.64 4.80 9.70
C ALA A 91 -11.79 5.29 10.58
N LEU A 92 -11.86 6.59 10.87
CA LEU A 92 -12.98 7.15 11.65
C LEU A 92 -14.32 7.00 10.93
N THR A 93 -14.33 7.18 9.60
CA THR A 93 -15.52 6.99 8.77
C THR A 93 -15.93 5.51 8.72
N LEU A 94 -14.98 4.61 8.46
CA LEU A 94 -15.23 3.17 8.40
C LEU A 94 -15.78 2.63 9.73
N ARG A 95 -15.23 3.07 10.87
CA ARG A 95 -15.73 2.68 12.19
C ARG A 95 -17.18 3.10 12.42
N ARG A 96 -17.54 4.34 12.04
CA ARG A 96 -18.92 4.83 12.16
C ARG A 96 -19.88 4.01 11.30
N LEU A 97 -19.50 3.70 10.06
CA LEU A 97 -20.31 2.90 9.14
C LEU A 97 -20.49 1.46 9.66
N ALA A 98 -19.41 0.85 10.15
CA ALA A 98 -19.45 -0.48 10.75
C ALA A 98 -20.35 -0.53 12.00
N GLN A 99 -20.25 0.46 12.89
CA GLN A 99 -21.12 0.59 14.07
C GLN A 99 -22.59 0.82 13.71
N ALA A 100 -22.87 1.51 12.60
CA ALA A 100 -24.22 1.71 12.08
C ALA A 100 -24.80 0.45 11.41
N GLY A 101 -23.98 -0.57 11.12
CA GLY A 101 -24.40 -1.79 10.43
C GLY A 101 -24.71 -1.60 8.94
N ASP A 102 -24.27 -0.49 8.33
CA ASP A 102 -24.52 -0.19 6.92
C ASP A 102 -23.43 -0.81 6.04
N GLN A 103 -23.56 -2.12 5.78
CA GLN A 103 -22.55 -2.91 5.08
C GLN A 103 -22.31 -2.42 3.64
N GLU A 104 -23.35 -1.97 2.93
CA GLU A 104 -23.22 -1.48 1.57
C GLU A 104 -22.38 -0.20 1.51
N LYS A 105 -22.70 0.79 2.35
CA LYS A 105 -21.91 2.02 2.43
C LYS A 105 -20.49 1.76 2.95
N LEU A 106 -20.33 0.80 3.85
CA LEU A 106 -19.02 0.43 4.38
C LEU A 106 -18.09 -0.10 3.28
N GLU A 107 -18.55 -1.05 2.47
CA GLU A 107 -17.76 -1.61 1.36
C GLU A 107 -17.51 -0.58 0.25
N ALA A 108 -18.51 0.25 -0.06
CA ALA A 108 -18.35 1.34 -1.01
C ALA A 108 -17.28 2.35 -0.55
N ALA A 109 -17.32 2.76 0.73
CA ALA A 109 -16.32 3.67 1.30
C ALA A 109 -14.93 3.04 1.32
N ARG A 110 -14.81 1.76 1.74
CA ARG A 110 -13.54 1.03 1.75
C ARG A 110 -12.90 0.98 0.36
N THR A 111 -13.70 0.70 -0.66
CA THR A 111 -13.24 0.64 -2.06
C THR A 111 -12.80 2.02 -2.57
N ASP A 112 -13.59 3.06 -2.32
CA ASP A 112 -13.25 4.44 -2.70
C ASP A 112 -11.97 4.92 -2.00
N PHE A 113 -11.82 4.64 -0.70
CA PHE A 113 -10.63 5.01 0.06
C PHE A 113 -9.37 4.31 -0.46
N LEU A 114 -9.44 3.01 -0.80
CA LEU A 114 -8.31 2.31 -1.43
C LEU A 114 -7.97 2.87 -2.81
N SER A 115 -8.97 3.25 -3.60
CA SER A 115 -8.76 3.94 -4.88
C SER A 115 -8.03 5.28 -4.69
N GLN A 116 -8.35 6.03 -3.63
CA GLN A 116 -7.66 7.27 -3.29
C GLN A 116 -6.21 7.03 -2.84
N ILE A 117 -5.94 5.98 -2.04
CA ILE A 117 -4.57 5.57 -1.69
C ILE A 117 -3.78 5.22 -2.95
N TYR A 118 -4.35 4.42 -3.86
CA TYR A 118 -3.73 4.11 -5.14
C TYR A 118 -3.36 5.39 -5.93
N ARG A 119 -4.28 6.36 -6.00
CA ARG A 119 -4.03 7.63 -6.70
C ARG A 119 -2.88 8.43 -6.06
N ILE A 120 -2.80 8.48 -4.73
CA ILE A 120 -1.69 9.12 -4.02
C ILE A 120 -0.37 8.43 -4.38
N MET A 121 -0.33 7.10 -4.31
CA MET A 121 0.85 6.29 -4.65
C MET A 121 1.28 6.48 -6.11
N ALA A 122 0.34 6.43 -7.05
CA ALA A 122 0.61 6.63 -8.48
C ALA A 122 1.13 8.04 -8.77
N THR A 123 0.63 9.05 -8.05
CA THR A 123 1.14 10.43 -8.16
C THR A 123 2.57 10.54 -7.63
N ALA A 124 2.89 9.83 -6.54
CA ALA A 124 4.18 9.95 -5.86
C ALA A 124 5.30 9.11 -6.49
N LEU A 125 4.97 7.93 -7.02
CA LEU A 125 5.93 6.93 -7.49
C LEU A 125 5.83 6.61 -9.00
N GLY A 126 4.76 7.05 -9.65
CA GLY A 126 4.38 6.57 -10.98
C GLY A 126 3.44 5.36 -10.92
N GLU A 127 2.75 5.10 -12.02
CA GLU A 127 1.86 3.95 -12.14
C GLU A 127 2.67 2.67 -12.41
N PRO A 128 2.41 1.56 -11.69
CA PRO A 128 3.13 0.31 -11.92
C PRO A 128 2.94 -0.21 -13.35
N PRO A 129 4.01 -0.65 -14.03
CA PRO A 129 3.90 -1.19 -15.37
C PRO A 129 3.10 -2.50 -15.38
N LYS A 130 2.24 -2.66 -16.40
CA LYS A 130 1.49 -3.90 -16.65
C LYS A 130 2.23 -4.83 -17.62
N THR A 131 3.04 -4.25 -18.50
CA THR A 131 3.85 -4.92 -19.51
C THR A 131 5.17 -4.18 -19.63
N PHE A 132 6.24 -4.90 -19.91
CA PHE A 132 7.58 -4.35 -20.18
C PHE A 132 8.34 -5.32 -21.08
N ASP A 133 9.28 -4.80 -21.87
CA ASP A 133 10.21 -5.61 -22.62
C ASP A 133 11.46 -5.91 -21.77
N LEU A 134 11.98 -7.13 -21.89
CA LEU A 134 13.14 -7.59 -21.12
C LEU A 134 14.43 -7.45 -21.93
N GLU A 135 14.93 -6.23 -21.99
CA GLU A 135 16.19 -5.92 -22.68
C GLU A 135 17.39 -6.07 -21.74
N PHE A 136 18.34 -6.93 -22.09
CA PHE A 136 19.59 -7.06 -21.35
C PHE A 136 20.74 -7.54 -22.23
N ARG A 137 21.97 -7.32 -21.75
CA ARG A 137 23.15 -8.02 -22.24
C ARG A 137 23.59 -9.04 -21.22
N ASP A 138 23.85 -10.26 -21.68
CA ASP A 138 24.40 -11.31 -20.81
C ASP A 138 25.90 -11.08 -20.55
N ASP A 139 26.47 -11.92 -19.69
CA ASP A 139 27.89 -11.84 -19.30
C ASP A 139 28.83 -12.09 -20.50
N ASP A 140 28.35 -12.76 -21.55
CA ASP A 140 29.05 -13.00 -22.83
C ASP A 140 28.89 -11.85 -23.84
N LYS A 141 28.25 -10.74 -23.41
CA LYS A 141 27.98 -9.52 -24.18
C LYS A 141 26.96 -9.67 -25.30
N ASN A 142 26.23 -10.78 -25.38
CA ASN A 142 25.15 -10.96 -26.34
C ASN A 142 23.94 -10.13 -25.92
N TYR A 143 23.26 -9.53 -26.90
CA TYR A 143 22.06 -8.74 -26.68
C TYR A 143 20.81 -9.62 -26.76
N HIS A 144 19.90 -9.44 -25.81
CA HIS A 144 18.60 -10.11 -25.73
C HIS A 144 17.49 -9.06 -25.59
N LEU A 145 16.38 -9.32 -26.28
CA LEU A 145 15.11 -8.58 -26.21
C LEU A 145 13.97 -9.59 -26.02
#